data_AF-A0A8S3DJ16-F1
#
_entry.id   AF-A0A8S3DJ16-F1
#
_cell.length_a   1.000
_cell.length_b   1.000
_cell.length_c   1.000
_cell.angle_alpha   90.00
_cell.angle_beta   90.00
_cell.angle_gamma   90.00
#
_symmetry.space_group_name_H-M   'P 1'
#
loop_
_entity.id
_entity.type
_entity.pdbx_description
1 polymer ?
#
loop_
_entity_poly.entity_id
_entity_poly.type
_entity_poly.pdbx_seq_one_letter_code
_entity_poly.pdbx_strand_id
1 'polypeptide(L)' 'QAEYYTTIDFKSGYFQVGLDPEDRPKTAFSTRDQHYQFTVLPQGVTNGP' A
#
# COMPACT_ATOMS: atom_id res chain seq x y z
N GLN A 1 -22.72 26.38 -0.05
CA GLN A 1 -22.50 25.08 -0.75
C GLN A 1 -21.26 25.24 -1.60
N ALA A 2 -20.40 24.22 -1.72
CA ALA A 2 -19.25 24.34 -2.63
C ALA A 2 -19.71 24.12 -4.07
N GLU A 3 -19.14 24.90 -4.99
CA GLU A 3 -19.52 24.90 -6.40
C GLU A 3 -18.85 23.75 -7.18
N TYR A 4 -17.69 23.28 -6.70
CA TYR A 4 -16.95 22.17 -7.27
C TYR A 4 -16.30 21.33 -6.16
N TYR A 5 -16.32 20.02 -6.35
CA TYR A 5 -15.58 19.06 -5.54
C TYR A 5 -14.65 18.28 -6.47
N THR A 6 -13.38 18.20 -6.10
CA THR A 6 -12.38 17.40 -6.82
C THR A 6 -11.79 16.39 -5.86
N THR A 7 -11.69 15.14 -6.31
CA THR A 7 -11.01 14.07 -5.58
C THR A 7 -9.71 13.77 -6.30
N ILE A 8 -8.60 13.77 -5.56
CA ILE A 8 -7.27 13.43 -6.08
C ILE A 8 -6.88 12.07 -5.50
N ASP A 9 -6.61 11.09 -6.36
CA ASP A 9 -6.15 9.77 -5.94
C ASP A 9 -4.62 9.75 -5.86
N PHE A 10 -4.08 9.55 -4.66
CA PHE A 10 -2.64 9.39 -4.40
C PHE A 10 -2.20 7.92 -4.34
N LYS A 11 -2.84 7.04 -5.11
CA LYS A 11 -2.53 5.61 -5.21
C LYS A 11 -1.06 5.24 -5.32
N SER A 12 -0.26 6.06 -6.00
CA SER A 12 1.18 5.82 -6.17
C SER A 12 2.01 6.11 -4.91
N GLY A 13 1.49 6.91 -3.97
CA GLY A 13 2.18 7.31 -2.74
C GLY A 13 2.45 6.14 -1.79
N TYR A 14 1.56 5.14 -1.73
CA TYR A 14 1.76 3.94 -0.92
C TYR A 14 3.08 3.23 -1.30
N PHE A 15 3.34 3.07 -2.58
CA PHE A 15 4.50 2.33 -3.06
C PHE A 15 5.84 3.09 -2.97
N GLN A 16 5.85 4.32 -2.43
CA GLN A 16 7.07 5.11 -2.22
C GLN A 16 7.64 4.95 -0.80
N VAL A 17 6.82 4.54 0.17
CA VAL A 17 7.22 4.44 1.58
C VAL A 17 7.74 3.03 1.87
N GLY A 18 8.97 2.91 2.34
CA GLY A 18 9.55 1.62 2.73
C GLY A 18 8.90 1.05 3.98
N LEU A 19 8.65 -0.26 3.99
CA LEU A 19 8.24 -0.99 5.19
C LEU A 19 9.45 -1.35 6.04
N ASP A 20 9.25 -1.31 7.36
CA ASP A 20 10.19 -1.86 8.33
C ASP A 20 10.50 -3.32 7.97
N PRO A 21 11.78 -3.72 7.85
CA PRO A 21 12.17 -5.10 7.60
C PRO A 21 11.46 -6.15 8.47
N GLU A 22 11.18 -5.84 9.74
CA GLU A 22 10.50 -6.76 10.67
C GLU A 22 9.01 -6.95 10.35
N ASP A 23 8.40 -5.97 9.70
CA ASP A 23 6.98 -5.99 9.33
C ASP A 23 6.71 -6.57 7.94
N ARG A 24 7.73 -6.67 7.07
CA ARG A 24 7.56 -7.19 5.70
C ARG A 24 6.92 -8.59 5.65
N PRO A 25 7.28 -9.56 6.51
CA PRO A 25 6.64 -10.88 6.51
C PRO A 25 5.12 -10.84 6.77
N LYS A 26 4.62 -9.80 7.46
CA LYS A 26 3.17 -9.62 7.72
C LYS A 26 2.40 -9.23 6.46
N THR A 27 3.10 -8.78 5.42
CA THR A 27 2.55 -8.41 4.12
C THR A 27 2.79 -9.48 3.04
N ALA A 28 3.08 -10.71 3.46
CA ALA A 28 3.27 -11.82 2.55
C ALA A 28 1.96 -12.19 1.83
N PHE A 29 2.06 -12.51 0.53
CA PHE A 29 0.97 -13.00 -0.29
C PHE A 29 1.46 -14.09 -1.24
N SER A 30 0.56 -15.00 -1.61
CA SER A 30 0.86 -16.12 -2.50
C SER A 30 0.23 -15.88 -3.86
N THR A 31 0.99 -16.09 -4.92
CA THR A 31 0.43 -16.37 -6.26
C THR A 31 0.25 -17.87 -6.40
N ARG A 32 -0.25 -18.34 -7.56
CA ARG A 32 -0.40 -19.78 -7.81
C ARG A 32 0.90 -20.56 -7.66
N ASP A 33 2.02 -19.92 -7.97
CA ASP A 33 3.31 -20.60 -8.11
C ASP A 33 4.33 -20.19 -7.05
N GLN A 34 4.18 -19.02 -6.42
CA GLN A 34 5.23 -18.41 -5.60
C GLN A 34 4.67 -17.61 -4.42
N HIS A 35 5.54 -17.34 -3.44
CA HIS A 35 5.25 -16.43 -2.33
C HIS A 35 6.08 -15.16 -2.46
N TYR A 36 5.43 -14.03 -2.19
CA TYR A 36 6.04 -12.72 -2.22
C TYR A 36 5.69 -11.96 -0.95
N GLN A 37 6.44 -10.90 -0.67
CA GLN A 37 6.15 -9.94 0.38
C GLN A 37 6.40 -8.55 -0.15
N PHE A 38 5.70 -7.55 0.36
CA PHE A 38 5.98 -6.18 0.00
C PHE A 38 7.21 -5.67 0.77
N THR A 39 8.01 -4.84 0.10
CA THR A 39 9.13 -4.11 0.70
C THR A 39 8.79 -2.63 0.96
N VAL A 40 7.72 -2.16 0.33
CA VAL A 40 7.12 -0.83 0.45
C VAL A 40 5.67 -0.97 0.90
N LEU A 41 5.06 0.09 1.40
CA LEU A 41 3.70 0.06 1.92
C LEU A 41 2.72 -0.36 0.80
N PRO A 42 2.01 -1.49 0.92
CA PRO A 42 1.02 -1.88 -0.07
C PRO A 42 -0.27 -1.08 0.13
N GLN A 43 -1.03 -0.92 -0.95
CA GLN A 43 -2.35 -0.31 -0.88
C GLN A 43 -3.32 -1.20 -0.07
N GLY A 44 -4.24 -0.58 0.68
CA GLY A 44 -5.29 -1.29 1.40
C GLY A 44 -4.90 -1.79 2.79
N VAL A 45 -3.74 -1.40 3.29
CA VAL A 45 -3.35 -1.62 4.69
C VAL A 45 -4.05 -0.63 5.61
N THR A 46 -4.50 -1.10 6.78
CA THR A 46 -5.27 -0.30 7.75
C THR A 46 -4.52 0.92 8.30
N ASN A 47 -3.18 0.88 8.28
CA ASN A 47 -2.32 1.98 8.70
C ASN A 47 -1.83 2.85 7.54
N GLY A 48 -2.38 2.65 6.34
CA GLY A 48 -2.10 3.51 5.19
C GLY A 48 -2.86 4.84 5.30
N PRO A 49 -2.36 5.91 4.66
CA PRO A 49 -3.09 7.18 4.56
C PRO A 49 -4.44 7.04 3.86
#